data_AF-A0A1F9XZC6-F1
#
_entry.id   AF-A0A1F9XZC6-F1
#
_cell.length_a   1.000
_cell.length_b   1.000
_cell.length_c   1.000
_cell.angle_alpha   90.00
_cell.angle_beta   90.00
_cell.angle_gamma   90.00
#
_symmetry.space_group_name_H-M   'P 1'
#
loop_
_entity.id
_entity.type
_entity.pdbx_description
1 polymer ?
#
loop_
_entity_poly.entity_id
_entity_poly.type
_entity_poly.pdbx_seq_one_letter_code
_entity_poly.pdbx_strand_id
1 'polypeptide(L)'
;MKKQENKTIAVRASLKDQNLDVVRYAAYAVSDAAYVFIKPAGKRAVALEFTPKSAAAAKDLLRRFKEELADEQKRAAIFASNRDLREFMILKALAYEEIPPSGQREDSGLTPEQERELDALIAQVESEIKKESFGKKVKDPLGITRTWEEKYGAKTGRKK
;
A
#
# COMPACT_ATOMS: atom_id res chain seq x y z
N MET A 1 9.91 1.10 50.29
CA MET A 1 9.25 0.57 49.08
C MET A 1 8.64 -0.78 49.41
N LYS A 2 7.31 -0.92 49.41
CA LYS A 2 6.65 -2.21 49.65
C LYS A 2 6.89 -3.11 48.45
N LYS A 3 7.61 -4.23 48.64
CA LYS A 3 7.69 -5.31 47.66
C LYS A 3 6.27 -5.90 47.54
N GLN A 4 5.52 -5.50 46.52
CA GLN A 4 4.35 -6.27 46.12
C GLN A 4 4.87 -7.60 45.57
N GLU A 5 4.59 -8.69 46.28
CA GLU A 5 4.77 -10.04 45.73
C GLU A 5 3.76 -10.24 44.61
N ASN A 6 4.12 -9.80 43.41
CA ASN A 6 3.31 -10.08 42.23
C ASN A 6 3.48 -11.56 41.89
N LYS A 7 2.39 -12.32 42.06
CA LYS A 7 2.32 -13.75 41.77
C LYS A 7 2.77 -14.01 40.32
N THR A 8 3.73 -14.92 40.17
CA THR A 8 4.23 -15.32 38.84
C THR A 8 3.20 -16.18 38.13
N ILE A 9 2.95 -15.90 36.85
CA ILE A 9 2.08 -16.67 35.99
C ILE A 9 2.96 -17.53 35.08
N ALA A 10 2.81 -18.85 35.12
CA ALA A 10 3.57 -19.77 34.29
C ALA A 10 2.71 -20.32 33.14
N VAL A 11 3.25 -20.30 31.93
CA VAL A 11 2.61 -20.84 30.71
C VAL A 11 3.58 -21.78 30.02
N ARG A 12 3.08 -22.90 29.51
CA ARG A 12 3.86 -23.85 28.71
C ARG A 12 3.43 -23.75 27.26
N ALA A 13 4.37 -23.51 26.35
CA ALA A 13 4.15 -23.50 24.91
C ALA A 13 4.82 -24.69 24.23
N SER A 14 4.11 -25.34 23.31
CA SER A 14 4.60 -26.45 22.48
C SER A 14 5.33 -25.90 21.25
N LEU A 15 6.58 -26.30 21.05
CA LEU A 15 7.36 -25.95 19.86
C LEU A 15 7.06 -26.84 18.66
N LYS A 16 6.18 -27.85 18.82
CA LYS A 16 5.72 -28.65 17.69
C LYS A 16 4.75 -27.84 16.80
N ASP A 17 3.92 -27.04 17.46
CA ASP A 17 2.83 -26.30 16.83
C ASP A 17 3.20 -24.82 16.61
N GLN A 18 4.28 -24.36 17.25
CA GLN A 18 4.72 -22.95 17.24
C GLN A 18 6.23 -22.85 17.07
N ASN A 19 6.70 -21.92 16.24
CA ASN A 19 8.13 -21.61 16.18
C ASN A 19 8.56 -20.90 17.48
N LEU A 20 9.78 -21.16 17.95
CA LEU A 20 10.37 -20.46 19.08
C LEU A 20 10.36 -18.94 18.90
N ASP A 21 10.61 -18.46 17.68
CA ASP A 21 10.62 -17.02 17.39
C ASP A 21 9.24 -16.39 17.59
N VAL A 22 8.17 -17.08 17.17
CA VAL A 22 6.78 -16.65 17.40
C VAL A 22 6.50 -16.49 18.89
N VAL A 23 6.93 -17.46 19.70
CA VAL A 23 6.78 -17.40 21.17
C VAL A 23 7.59 -16.24 21.76
N ARG A 24 8.80 -16.00 21.26
CA ARG A 24 9.65 -14.88 21.71
C ARG A 24 9.05 -13.52 21.38
N TYR A 25 8.55 -13.33 20.15
CA TYR A 25 7.93 -12.06 19.74
C TYR A 25 6.63 -11.79 20.52
N ALA A 26 5.77 -12.81 20.69
CA ALA A 26 4.56 -12.68 21.49
C ALA A 26 4.87 -12.37 22.98
N ALA A 27 5.91 -13.00 23.54
CA ALA A 27 6.39 -12.70 24.88
C ALA A 27 6.95 -11.28 25.00
N TYR A 28 7.66 -10.81 23.98
CA TYR A 28 8.19 -9.45 23.94
C TYR A 28 7.09 -8.39 23.85
N ALA A 29 6.00 -8.67 23.13
CA ALA A 29 4.87 -7.74 22.97
C ALA A 29 4.16 -7.40 24.31
N VAL A 30 4.20 -8.30 25.29
CA VAL A 30 3.60 -8.10 26.63
C VAL A 30 4.64 -7.69 27.70
N SER A 31 5.87 -7.38 27.28
CA SER A 31 6.96 -7.00 28.18
C SER A 31 6.80 -5.59 28.78
N ASP A 32 5.88 -4.79 28.25
CA ASP A 32 5.41 -3.54 28.84
C ASP A 32 4.77 -3.80 30.22
N ALA A 33 3.93 -4.83 30.31
CA ALA A 33 3.10 -5.16 31.45
C ALA A 33 3.75 -6.15 32.44
N ALA A 34 4.68 -6.99 31.98
CA ALA A 34 5.33 -8.01 32.80
C ALA A 34 6.81 -8.19 32.44
N TYR A 35 7.61 -8.61 33.41
CA TYR A 35 8.90 -9.22 33.11
C TYR A 35 8.65 -10.64 32.61
N VAL A 36 9.29 -11.02 31.50
CA VAL A 36 9.08 -12.33 30.88
C VAL A 36 10.39 -13.10 30.86
N PHE A 37 10.37 -14.30 31.40
CA PHE A 37 11.48 -15.24 31.33
C PHE A 37 11.06 -16.47 30.54
N ILE A 38 11.86 -16.81 29.52
CA ILE A 38 11.64 -17.98 28.68
C ILE A 38 12.70 -19.01 29.04
N LYS A 39 12.27 -20.19 29.47
CA LYS A 39 13.15 -21.31 29.82
C LYS A 39 12.83 -22.53 28.95
N PRO A 40 13.83 -23.34 28.59
CA PRO A 40 13.58 -24.63 27.98
C PRO A 40 12.73 -25.51 28.92
N ALA A 41 11.69 -26.13 28.39
CA ALA A 41 10.82 -27.06 29.13
C ALA A 41 10.83 -28.46 28.48
N GLY A 42 12.00 -28.88 28.01
CA GLY A 42 12.24 -30.10 27.23
C GLY A 42 12.63 -29.79 25.77
N LYS A 43 12.79 -30.83 24.94
CA LYS A 43 13.28 -30.69 23.55
C LYS A 43 12.32 -29.95 22.60
N ARG A 44 11.02 -29.94 22.91
CA ARG A 44 9.96 -29.39 22.04
C ARG A 44 8.97 -28.50 22.79
N ALA A 45 9.41 -27.88 23.88
CA ALA A 45 8.55 -27.00 24.65
C ALA A 45 9.36 -25.93 25.38
N VAL A 46 8.72 -24.80 25.62
CA VAL A 46 9.26 -23.72 26.43
C VAL A 46 8.29 -23.35 27.55
N ALA A 47 8.86 -23.00 28.70
CA ALA A 47 8.13 -22.43 29.82
C ALA A 47 8.33 -20.92 29.80
N LEU A 48 7.23 -20.19 29.87
CA LEU A 48 7.17 -18.74 30.00
C LEU A 48 6.75 -18.41 31.42
N GLU A 49 7.58 -17.65 32.11
CA GLU A 49 7.31 -17.11 33.43
C GLU A 49 7.07 -15.61 33.31
N PHE A 50 5.86 -15.18 33.64
CA PHE A 50 5.46 -13.79 33.63
C PHE A 50 5.40 -13.26 35.05
N THR A 51 6.17 -12.21 35.34
CA THR A 51 6.10 -11.47 36.59
C THR A 51 5.49 -10.10 36.30
N PRO A 52 4.20 -9.88 36.57
CA PRO A 52 3.54 -8.60 36.31
C PRO A 52 4.23 -7.46 37.04
N LYS A 53 4.30 -6.28 36.43
CA LYS A 53 4.89 -5.09 37.06
C LYS A 53 3.92 -4.40 38.03
N SER A 54 2.62 -4.63 37.89
CA SER A 54 1.57 -4.12 38.79
C SER A 54 0.38 -5.09 38.85
N ALA A 55 -0.46 -4.94 39.88
CA ALA A 55 -1.70 -5.72 40.00
C ALA A 55 -2.67 -5.47 38.83
N ALA A 56 -2.73 -4.22 38.34
CA ALA A 56 -3.52 -3.88 37.15
C ALA A 56 -2.97 -4.55 35.89
N ALA A 57 -1.64 -4.62 35.74
CA ALA A 57 -0.99 -5.28 34.61
C ALA A 57 -1.12 -6.82 34.64
N ALA A 58 -1.33 -7.41 35.83
CA ALA A 58 -1.63 -8.84 35.95
C ALA A 58 -3.02 -9.18 35.38
N LYS A 59 -3.95 -8.23 35.43
CA LYS A 59 -5.28 -8.38 34.86
C LYS A 59 -5.16 -8.53 33.35
N ASP A 60 -5.77 -9.59 32.81
CA ASP A 60 -5.78 -9.91 31.39
C ASP A 60 -4.43 -10.21 30.72
N LEU A 61 -3.32 -10.26 31.46
CA LEU A 61 -1.99 -10.53 30.88
C LEU A 61 -1.95 -11.81 30.06
N LEU A 62 -2.52 -12.88 30.60
CA LEU A 62 -2.58 -14.18 29.92
C LEU A 62 -3.44 -14.14 28.65
N ARG A 63 -4.53 -13.37 28.67
CA ARG A 63 -5.41 -13.17 27.50
C ARG A 63 -4.64 -12.42 26.41
N ARG A 64 -4.04 -11.27 26.76
CA ARG A 64 -3.19 -10.48 25.85
C ARG A 64 -2.08 -11.32 25.23
N PHE A 65 -1.36 -12.09 26.04
CA PHE A 65 -0.31 -12.97 25.53
C PHE A 65 -0.83 -14.00 24.52
N LYS A 66 -1.99 -14.63 24.78
CA LYS A 66 -2.58 -15.60 23.84
C LYS A 66 -3.04 -14.95 22.54
N GLU A 67 -3.56 -13.73 22.60
CA GLU A 67 -3.95 -12.96 21.42
C GLU A 67 -2.73 -12.60 20.57
N GLU A 68 -1.69 -12.06 21.20
CA GLU A 68 -0.41 -11.76 20.52
C GLU A 68 0.23 -13.02 19.93
N LEU A 69 0.16 -14.15 20.65
CA LEU A 69 0.68 -15.41 20.15
C LEU A 69 -0.06 -15.89 18.89
N ALA A 70 -1.39 -15.75 18.87
CA ALA A 70 -2.20 -16.11 17.69
C ALA A 70 -1.91 -15.17 16.51
N ASP A 71 -1.68 -13.89 16.77
CA ASP A 71 -1.35 -12.94 15.72
C ASP A 71 0.07 -13.12 15.18
N GLU A 72 1.06 -13.39 16.04
CA GLU A 72 2.41 -13.74 15.61
C GLU A 72 2.45 -15.06 14.83
N GLN A 73 1.60 -16.04 15.15
CA GLN A 73 1.44 -17.24 14.32
C GLN A 73 0.98 -16.89 12.90
N LYS A 74 -0.01 -16.00 12.76
CA LYS A 74 -0.47 -15.54 11.43
C LYS A 74 0.62 -14.78 10.69
N ARG A 75 1.33 -13.87 11.38
CA ARG A 75 2.47 -13.13 10.80
C ARG A 75 3.54 -14.08 10.31
N ALA A 76 3.92 -15.07 11.11
CA ALA A 76 4.89 -16.09 10.72
C ALA A 76 4.41 -16.94 9.53
N ALA A 77 3.12 -17.28 9.46
CA ALA A 77 2.56 -17.99 8.32
C ALA A 77 2.60 -17.15 7.02
N ILE A 78 2.20 -15.88 7.10
CA ILE A 78 2.29 -14.92 5.99
C ILE A 78 3.75 -14.73 5.58
N PHE A 79 4.65 -14.62 6.56
CA PHE A 79 6.07 -14.52 6.30
C PHE A 79 6.60 -15.78 5.61
N ALA A 80 6.24 -16.98 6.07
CA ALA A 80 6.65 -18.22 5.42
C ALA A 80 6.13 -18.32 3.98
N SER A 81 4.87 -17.96 3.72
CA SER A 81 4.26 -18.06 2.39
C SER A 81 4.75 -17.02 1.40
N ASN A 82 5.22 -15.86 1.87
CA ASN A 82 5.73 -14.77 1.01
C ASN A 82 7.26 -14.75 0.90
N ARG A 83 7.93 -15.87 1.20
CA ARG A 83 9.40 -15.93 1.19
C ARG A 83 10.00 -15.50 -0.14
N ASP A 84 9.56 -16.12 -1.24
CA ASP A 84 10.12 -15.89 -2.57
C ASP A 84 9.88 -14.45 -3.04
N LEU A 85 8.67 -13.92 -2.78
CA LEU A 85 8.35 -12.53 -3.09
C LEU A 85 9.24 -11.55 -2.31
N ARG A 86 9.46 -11.78 -1.01
CA ARG A 86 10.34 -10.92 -0.22
C ARG A 86 11.78 -11.00 -0.69
N GLU A 87 12.29 -12.19 -0.96
CA GLU A 87 13.65 -12.37 -1.48
C GLU A 87 13.80 -11.65 -2.82
N PHE A 88 12.81 -11.77 -3.72
CA PHE A 88 12.78 -11.03 -4.98
C PHE A 88 12.77 -9.51 -4.77
N MET A 89 11.93 -8.99 -3.88
CA MET A 89 11.87 -7.55 -3.57
C MET A 89 13.19 -7.03 -2.99
N ILE A 90 13.82 -7.78 -2.08
CA ILE A 90 15.11 -7.43 -1.50
C ILE A 90 16.18 -7.41 -2.58
N LEU A 91 16.24 -8.44 -3.44
CA LEU A 91 17.19 -8.47 -4.56
C LEU A 91 16.98 -7.30 -5.52
N LYS A 92 15.73 -6.96 -5.84
CA LYS A 92 15.41 -5.80 -6.67
C LYS A 92 15.81 -4.47 -6.01
N ALA A 93 15.62 -4.35 -4.69
CA ALA A 93 16.02 -3.15 -3.95
C ALA A 93 17.55 -3.01 -3.86
N LEU A 94 18.27 -4.12 -3.69
CA LEU A 94 19.75 -4.11 -3.67
C LEU A 94 20.36 -3.88 -5.06
N ALA A 95 19.71 -4.39 -6.10
CA ALA A 95 20.10 -4.17 -7.50
C ALA A 95 19.52 -2.87 -8.08
N TYR A 96 18.81 -2.08 -7.27
CA TYR A 96 18.32 -0.78 -7.70
C TYR A 96 19.49 0.18 -7.76
N GLU A 97 19.98 0.44 -8.97
CA GLU A 97 20.75 1.64 -9.23
C GLU A 97 19.78 2.81 -9.19
N GLU A 98 20.05 3.80 -8.33
CA GLU A 98 19.43 5.11 -8.46
C GLU A 98 19.76 5.62 -9.85
N ILE A 99 18.84 5.47 -10.79
CA ILE A 99 18.88 6.23 -12.03
C ILE A 99 18.72 7.67 -11.54
N PRO A 100 19.78 8.51 -11.61
CA PRO A 100 19.62 9.92 -11.26
C PRO A 100 18.42 10.39 -12.08
N PRO A 101 17.47 11.14 -11.50
CA PRO A 101 16.32 11.61 -12.26
C PRO A 101 16.91 12.26 -13.49
N SER A 102 16.76 11.59 -14.65
CA SER A 102 17.23 12.11 -15.92
C SER A 102 16.53 13.44 -15.98
N GLY A 103 17.30 14.52 -15.79
CA GLY A 103 16.78 15.84 -15.46
C GLY A 103 15.58 16.06 -16.35
N GLN A 104 14.43 16.35 -15.71
CA GLN A 104 13.12 16.58 -16.33
C GLN A 104 13.19 16.30 -17.81
N ARG A 105 12.74 15.12 -18.28
CA ARG A 105 12.42 15.03 -19.71
C ARG A 105 11.53 16.24 -19.94
N GLU A 106 12.09 17.28 -20.56
CA GLU A 106 11.27 18.34 -21.08
C GLU A 106 10.25 17.55 -21.89
N ASP A 107 8.99 17.87 -21.67
CA ASP A 107 7.98 17.69 -22.71
C ASP A 107 8.51 18.51 -23.90
N SER A 108 9.57 18.00 -24.56
CA SER A 108 10.00 18.48 -25.84
C SER A 108 8.78 18.14 -26.67
N GLY A 109 8.04 19.19 -27.04
CA GLY A 109 6.85 19.06 -27.84
C GLY A 109 7.09 18.23 -29.09
N LEU A 110 6.05 18.14 -29.92
CA LEU A 110 6.15 17.44 -31.19
C LEU A 110 7.40 17.89 -31.95
N THR A 111 8.18 16.93 -32.45
CA THR A 111 9.28 17.27 -33.35
C THR A 111 8.70 18.00 -34.58
N PRO A 112 9.47 18.85 -35.27
CA PRO A 112 8.98 19.57 -36.45
C PRO A 112 8.41 18.67 -37.55
N GLU A 113 8.85 17.40 -37.59
CA GLU A 113 8.32 16.38 -38.51
C GLU A 113 6.94 15.89 -38.04
N GLN A 114 6.78 15.63 -36.74
CA GLN A 114 5.50 15.24 -36.15
C GLN A 114 4.46 16.37 -36.22
N GLU A 115 4.85 17.64 -36.05
CA GLU A 115 3.93 18.77 -36.21
C GLU A 115 3.37 18.84 -37.65
N ARG A 116 4.23 18.65 -38.65
CA ARG A 116 3.82 18.62 -40.06
C ARG A 116 2.90 17.46 -40.39
N GLU A 117 3.18 16.28 -39.84
CA GLU A 117 2.28 15.13 -40.01
C GLU A 117 0.93 15.37 -39.36
N LEU A 118 0.92 15.98 -38.17
CA LEU A 118 -0.32 16.29 -37.45
C LEU A 118 -1.16 17.33 -38.20
N ASP A 119 -0.54 18.37 -38.74
CA ASP A 119 -1.20 19.39 -39.56
C ASP A 119 -1.79 18.78 -40.84
N ALA A 120 -1.07 17.85 -41.48
CA ALA A 120 -1.56 17.15 -42.67
C ALA A 120 -2.79 16.28 -42.35
N LEU A 121 -2.78 15.58 -41.21
CA LEU A 121 -3.90 14.77 -40.75
C LEU A 121 -5.11 15.63 -40.41
N ILE A 122 -4.91 16.77 -39.74
CA ILE A 122 -5.98 17.73 -39.44
C ILE A 122 -6.61 18.24 -40.74
N ALA A 123 -5.80 18.68 -41.70
CA ALA A 123 -6.30 19.18 -42.98
C ALA A 123 -7.07 18.10 -43.77
N GLN A 124 -6.63 16.83 -43.71
CA GLN A 124 -7.34 15.73 -44.34
C GLN A 124 -8.71 15.51 -43.69
N VAL A 125 -8.77 15.39 -42.37
CA VAL A 125 -10.01 15.17 -41.61
C VAL A 125 -10.99 16.34 -41.81
N GLU A 126 -10.51 17.58 -41.79
CA GLU A 126 -11.36 18.75 -42.07
C GLU A 126 -11.93 18.69 -43.49
N SER A 127 -11.15 18.24 -44.47
CA SER A 127 -11.62 18.09 -45.85
C SER A 127 -12.68 16.99 -45.98
N GLU A 128 -12.56 15.90 -45.22
CA GLU A 128 -13.53 14.81 -45.18
C GLU A 128 -14.82 15.26 -44.50
N ILE A 129 -14.73 15.89 -43.32
CA ILE A 129 -15.88 16.47 -42.61
C ILE A 129 -16.60 17.48 -43.51
N LYS A 130 -15.87 18.34 -44.23
CA LYS A 130 -16.46 19.30 -45.15
C LYS A 130 -17.16 18.61 -46.32
N LYS A 131 -16.56 17.60 -46.94
CA LYS A 131 -17.21 16.82 -48.01
C LYS A 131 -18.47 16.12 -47.53
N GLU A 132 -18.46 15.54 -46.33
CA GLU A 132 -19.63 14.91 -45.73
C GLU A 132 -20.71 15.92 -45.33
N SER A 133 -20.32 17.08 -44.80
CA SER A 133 -21.24 18.15 -44.34
C SER A 133 -21.96 18.87 -45.48
N PHE A 134 -21.37 18.93 -46.68
CA PHE A 134 -22.00 19.57 -47.85
C PHE A 134 -23.04 18.67 -48.55
N GLY A 135 -23.07 17.35 -48.27
CA GLY A 135 -23.93 16.39 -48.96
C GLY A 135 -25.32 16.17 -48.34
N LYS A 136 -25.61 16.76 -47.17
CA LYS A 136 -26.85 16.49 -46.46
C LYS A 136 -27.30 17.75 -45.71
N LYS A 137 -28.29 18.47 -46.27
CA LYS A 137 -29.12 19.42 -45.49
C LYS A 137 -29.92 18.63 -44.47
N VAL A 138 -29.24 18.13 -43.45
CA VAL A 138 -29.86 17.60 -42.25
C VAL A 138 -30.31 18.82 -41.48
N LYS A 139 -31.62 19.09 -41.48
CA LYS A 139 -32.22 19.88 -40.41
C LYS A 139 -31.71 19.25 -39.11
N ASP A 140 -31.02 20.02 -38.29
CA ASP A 140 -30.48 19.58 -37.01
C ASP A 140 -31.55 19.83 -35.92
N PRO A 141 -32.45 18.86 -35.64
CA PRO A 141 -33.53 19.04 -34.69
C PRO A 141 -33.04 19.19 -33.25
N LEU A 142 -31.76 18.89 -32.97
CA LEU A 142 -31.19 18.85 -31.62
C LEU A 142 -30.12 19.93 -31.38
N GLY A 143 -29.75 20.71 -32.41
CA GLY A 143 -28.80 21.83 -32.30
C GLY A 143 -27.37 21.41 -31.93
N ILE A 144 -26.95 20.20 -32.35
CA ILE A 144 -25.67 19.57 -32.02
C ILE A 144 -24.55 20.02 -32.97
N THR A 145 -24.90 20.48 -34.18
CA THR A 145 -23.94 20.94 -35.19
C THR A 145 -23.39 22.34 -34.93
N ARG A 146 -23.86 23.03 -33.88
CA ARG A 146 -23.35 24.34 -33.47
C ARG A 146 -22.02 24.19 -32.74
N THR A 147 -21.06 25.00 -33.12
CA THR A 147 -19.76 25.06 -32.44
C THR A 147 -19.92 25.66 -31.04
N TRP A 148 -18.98 25.36 -30.14
CA TRP A 148 -19.02 25.84 -28.76
C TRP A 148 -19.01 27.38 -28.68
N GLU A 149 -18.24 28.05 -29.55
CA GLU A 149 -18.21 29.51 -29.69
C GLU A 149 -19.54 30.10 -30.18
N GLU A 150 -20.28 29.43 -31.07
CA GLU A 150 -21.61 29.89 -31.48
C GLU A 150 -22.65 29.73 -30.37
N LYS A 151 -22.46 28.77 -29.46
CA LYS A 151 -23.39 28.44 -28.38
C LYS A 151 -23.12 29.23 -27.09
N TYR A 152 -21.86 29.57 -26.82
CA TYR A 152 -21.42 30.19 -25.56
C TYR A 152 -20.42 31.35 -25.72
N GLY A 153 -20.01 31.69 -26.95
CA GLY A 153 -19.10 32.81 -27.21
C GLY A 153 -19.74 34.13 -26.80
N ALA A 154 -19.15 34.78 -25.80
CA ALA A 154 -19.53 36.11 -25.38
C ALA A 154 -19.37 37.10 -26.56
N LYS A 155 -20.43 37.84 -26.89
CA LYS A 155 -20.38 38.91 -27.89
C LYS A 155 -19.52 40.07 -27.38
N THR A 156 -18.21 39.97 -27.50
CA THR A 156 -17.32 41.13 -27.40
C THR A 156 -17.26 41.80 -28.76
N GLY A 157 -18.09 42.84 -28.95
CA GLY A 157 -18.02 43.67 -30.15
C GLY A 157 -19.03 44.81 -30.26
N ARG A 158 -18.63 45.96 -29.70
CA ARG A 158 -19.05 47.35 -30.02
C ARG A 158 -20.45 47.84 -29.61
N LYS A 159 -20.48 48.73 -28.61
CA LYS A 159 -21.16 50.03 -28.78
C LYS A 159 -20.10 51.08 -29.10
N LYS A 160 -20.30 51.75 -30.24
CA LYS A 160 -19.80 53.09 -30.51
C LYS A 160 -20.68 54.07 -29.74
#